data_AF-A0A2V9UUW4-F1
#
_entry.id   AF-A0A2V9UUW4-F1
#
_cell.length_a   1.000
_cell.length_b   1.000
_cell.length_c   1.000
_cell.angle_alpha   90.00
_cell.angle_beta   90.00
_cell.angle_gamma   90.00
#
_symmetry.space_group_name_H-M   'P 1'
#
loop_
_entity.id
_entity.type
_entity.pdbx_description
1 polymer ?
#
loop_
_entity_poly.entity_id
_entity_poly.type
_entity_poly.pdbx_seq_one_letter_code
_entity_poly.pdbx_strand_id
1 'polypeptide(L)'
;MSLRAVCLLIASFALLSAAIAEAQTPPAPKAENADEASVFDHILNRARFENDGTGVEETEAVIRIQSQAGVEQFGQLVFGYSSATEQLKVEYVRVR
;
A
#
# COMPACT_ATOMS: atom_id res chain seq x y z
N MET A 1 -7.33 -39.60 49.49
CA MET A 1 -7.36 -38.76 48.28
C MET A 1 -7.73 -39.65 47.10
N SER A 2 -8.92 -39.49 46.54
CA SER A 2 -9.51 -40.44 45.58
C SER A 2 -8.82 -40.38 44.22
N LEU A 3 -8.44 -41.53 43.68
CA LEU A 3 -7.76 -41.73 42.38
C LEU A 3 -8.48 -41.05 41.19
N ARG A 4 -9.79 -40.84 41.32
CA ARG A 4 -10.65 -40.12 40.36
C ARG A 4 -10.35 -38.62 40.27
N ALA A 5 -9.97 -37.97 41.37
CA ALA A 5 -9.67 -36.54 41.40
C ALA A 5 -8.33 -36.22 40.69
N VAL A 6 -7.37 -37.15 40.75
CA VAL A 6 -6.06 -37.01 40.11
C VAL A 6 -6.20 -37.15 38.58
N CYS A 7 -6.99 -38.10 38.09
CA CYS A 7 -7.25 -38.24 36.65
C CYS A 7 -8.00 -37.03 36.04
N LEU A 8 -8.93 -36.43 36.79
CA LEU A 8 -9.66 -35.23 36.34
C LEU A 8 -8.75 -33.99 36.25
N LEU A 9 -7.76 -33.86 37.14
CA LEU A 9 -6.78 -32.77 37.13
C LEU A 9 -5.72 -32.93 36.01
N ILE A 10 -5.34 -34.15 35.67
CA ILE A 10 -4.40 -34.42 34.58
C ILE A 10 -5.07 -34.21 33.21
N ALA A 11 -6.34 -34.59 33.08
CA ALA A 11 -7.11 -34.39 31.84
C ALA A 11 -7.38 -32.91 31.52
N SER A 12 -7.58 -32.06 32.54
CA SER A 12 -7.78 -30.62 32.35
C SER A 12 -6.48 -29.87 32.02
N PHE A 13 -5.32 -30.34 32.51
CA PHE A 13 -4.03 -29.78 32.14
C PHE A 13 -3.64 -30.09 30.68
N ALA A 14 -3.98 -31.30 30.20
CA ALA A 14 -3.71 -31.70 28.81
C ALA A 14 -4.53 -30.89 27.77
N LEU A 15 -5.75 -30.49 28.12
CA LEU A 15 -6.60 -29.65 27.27
C LEU A 15 -6.11 -28.20 27.18
N LEU A 16 -5.40 -27.71 28.21
CA LEU A 16 -4.87 -26.34 28.23
C LEU A 16 -3.60 -26.19 27.39
N SER A 17 -2.77 -27.25 27.27
CA SER A 17 -1.55 -27.22 26.45
C SER A 17 -1.81 -27.28 24.95
N ALA A 18 -2.93 -27.88 24.50
CA ALA A 18 -3.27 -27.93 23.07
C ALA A 18 -3.64 -26.55 22.51
N ALA A 19 -4.25 -25.68 23.32
CA ALA A 19 -4.67 -24.33 22.91
C ALA A 19 -3.50 -23.34 22.72
N ILE A 20 -2.33 -23.61 23.31
CA ILE A 20 -1.16 -22.72 23.21
C ILE A 20 -0.32 -23.03 21.95
N ALA A 21 -0.49 -24.23 21.36
CA ALA A 21 0.28 -24.67 20.19
C ALA A 21 -0.13 -23.98 18.88
N GLU A 22 -1.38 -23.52 18.75
CA GLU A 22 -1.84 -22.79 17.54
C GLU A 22 -1.47 -21.29 17.56
N ALA A 23 -1.03 -20.75 18.69
CA ALA A 23 -0.78 -19.31 18.85
C ALA A 23 0.61 -18.84 18.36
N GLN A 24 1.47 -19.73 17.90
CA GLN A 24 2.86 -19.41 17.51
C GLN A 24 3.10 -19.57 16.00
N THR A 25 2.17 -19.10 15.17
CA THR A 25 2.50 -18.86 13.76
C THR A 25 3.14 -17.47 13.69
N PRO A 26 4.40 -17.32 13.24
CA PRO A 26 5.01 -16.02 13.06
C PRO A 26 4.10 -15.17 12.16
N PRO A 27 3.78 -13.92 12.52
CA PRO A 27 2.99 -13.07 11.67
C PRO A 27 3.68 -12.97 10.31
N ALA A 28 2.89 -13.13 9.24
CA ALA A 28 3.39 -13.01 7.89
C ALA A 28 4.12 -11.66 7.73
N PRO A 29 5.21 -11.60 6.94
CA PRO A 29 5.95 -10.37 6.75
C PRO A 29 5.01 -9.25 6.30
N LYS A 30 4.91 -8.19 7.11
CA LYS A 30 4.18 -6.98 6.73
C LYS A 30 4.89 -6.35 5.54
N ALA A 31 4.13 -5.98 4.50
CA ALA A 31 4.71 -5.26 3.38
C ALA A 31 5.36 -3.96 3.88
N GLU A 32 6.54 -3.64 3.37
CA GLU A 32 7.40 -2.54 3.85
C GLU A 32 6.69 -1.17 3.83
N ASN A 33 5.72 -0.99 2.92
CA ASN A 33 4.96 0.25 2.73
C ASN A 33 3.48 0.12 3.14
N ALA A 34 3.13 -0.85 3.98
CA ALA A 34 1.73 -1.13 4.34
C ALA A 34 1.05 0.00 5.13
N ASP A 35 1.83 0.86 5.80
CA ASP A 35 1.32 1.98 6.58
C ASP A 35 1.18 3.29 5.76
N GLU A 36 1.69 3.31 4.53
CA GLU A 36 1.63 4.49 3.66
C GLU A 36 0.23 4.66 3.05
N ALA A 37 -0.28 5.89 3.04
CA ALA A 37 -1.59 6.19 2.48
C ALA A 37 -1.69 5.88 0.98
N SER A 38 -0.58 6.04 0.26
CA SER A 38 -0.42 5.77 -1.16
C SER A 38 1.02 5.42 -1.48
N VAL A 39 1.24 4.57 -2.48
CA VAL A 39 2.57 4.16 -2.93
C VAL A 39 2.70 4.43 -4.42
N PHE A 40 3.79 5.08 -4.84
CA PHE A 40 4.12 5.22 -6.25
C PHE A 40 4.79 3.93 -6.73
N ASP A 41 4.06 3.13 -7.50
CA ASP A 41 4.62 1.93 -8.12
C ASP A 41 5.60 2.31 -9.23
N HIS A 42 5.28 3.37 -9.97
CA HIS A 42 6.11 3.88 -11.04
C HIS A 42 5.88 5.37 -11.29
N ILE A 43 6.95 6.10 -11.58
CA ILE A 43 6.90 7.46 -12.12
C ILE A 43 8.00 7.63 -13.19
N LEU A 44 7.61 8.14 -14.36
CA LEU A 44 8.52 8.46 -15.46
C LEU A 44 8.29 9.90 -15.91
N ASN A 45 9.37 10.66 -15.92
CA ASN A 45 9.41 12.00 -16.48
C ASN A 45 10.33 11.97 -17.70
N ARG A 46 9.80 12.37 -18.86
CA ARG A 46 10.55 12.45 -20.11
C ARG A 46 10.51 13.88 -20.60
N ALA A 47 11.68 14.49 -20.75
CA ALA A 47 11.82 15.81 -21.35
C ALA A 47 12.54 15.67 -22.70
N ARG A 48 12.00 16.33 -23.72
CA ARG A 48 12.63 16.49 -25.03
C ARG A 48 12.75 17.97 -25.33
N PHE A 49 13.95 18.40 -25.67
CA PHE A 49 14.26 19.77 -26.03
C PHE A 49 14.60 19.85 -27.51
N GLU A 50 14.10 20.89 -28.17
CA GLU A 50 14.33 21.16 -29.58
C GLU A 50 15.27 22.37 -29.75
N ASN A 51 15.92 22.49 -30.91
CA ASN A 51 16.91 23.55 -31.17
C ASN A 51 16.29 24.96 -31.24
N ASP A 52 14.96 25.07 -31.40
CA ASP A 52 14.22 26.33 -31.44
C ASP A 52 13.84 26.87 -30.05
N GLY A 53 14.26 26.17 -28.98
CA GLY A 53 13.94 26.53 -27.60
C GLY A 53 12.59 26.01 -27.11
N THR A 54 11.85 25.29 -27.95
CA THR A 54 10.66 24.56 -27.51
C THR A 54 11.03 23.22 -26.87
N GLY A 55 10.09 22.65 -26.12
CA GLY A 55 10.26 21.34 -25.53
C GLY A 55 8.94 20.69 -25.20
N VAL A 56 9.01 19.39 -24.91
CA VAL A 56 7.88 18.58 -24.45
C VAL A 56 8.30 17.86 -23.19
N GLU A 57 7.51 18.00 -22.13
CA GLU A 57 7.63 17.22 -20.91
C GLU A 57 6.43 16.28 -20.77
N GLU A 58 6.71 15.00 -20.57
CA GLU A 58 5.72 13.94 -20.38
C GLU A 58 5.91 13.33 -19.00
N THR A 59 4.81 13.16 -18.26
CA THR A 59 4.81 12.49 -16.95
C THR A 59 3.83 11.32 -16.98
N GLU A 60 4.32 10.13 -16.63
CA GLU A 60 3.51 8.93 -16.42
C GLU A 60 3.68 8.47 -14.97
N ALA A 61 2.57 8.24 -14.26
CA ALA A 61 2.59 7.74 -12.89
C ALA A 61 1.57 6.62 -12.68
N VAL A 62 1.99 5.57 -11.96
CA VAL A 62 1.11 4.52 -11.44
C VAL A 62 1.18 4.59 -9.92
N ILE A 63 0.04 4.91 -9.31
CA ILE A 63 -0.06 5.16 -7.88
C ILE A 63 -1.07 4.18 -7.30
N ARG A 64 -0.66 3.46 -6.27
CA ARG A 64 -1.51 2.57 -5.50
C ARG A 64 -2.03 3.31 -4.28
N ILE A 65 -3.35 3.44 -4.17
CA ILE A 65 -4.01 4.08 -3.04
C ILE A 65 -4.40 3.01 -2.02
N GLN A 66 -3.96 3.15 -0.76
CA GLN A 66 -4.11 2.12 0.28
C GLN A 66 -5.01 2.55 1.44
N SER A 67 -5.27 3.84 1.61
CA SER A 67 -6.11 4.37 2.69
C SER A 67 -7.03 5.50 2.22
N GLN A 68 -7.98 5.89 3.08
CA GLN A 68 -8.87 7.03 2.82
C GLN A 68 -8.10 8.34 2.63
N ALA A 69 -7.02 8.56 3.40
CA ALA A 69 -6.18 9.74 3.23
C ALA A 69 -5.55 9.80 1.82
N GLY A 70 -5.19 8.65 1.24
CA GLY A 70 -4.69 8.59 -0.12
C GLY A 70 -5.77 8.91 -1.16
N VAL A 71 -7.02 8.52 -0.90
CA VAL A 71 -8.18 8.89 -1.74
C VAL A 71 -8.43 10.39 -1.67
N GLU A 72 -8.35 11.00 -0.49
CA GLU A 72 -8.47 12.45 -0.34
C GLU A 72 -7.36 13.20 -1.09
N GLN A 73 -6.13 12.68 -1.05
CA GLN A 73 -4.98 13.29 -1.71
C GLN A 73 -5.04 13.18 -3.24
N PHE A 74 -5.44 12.02 -3.79
CA PHE A 74 -5.44 11.76 -5.24
C PHE A 74 -6.83 11.75 -5.88
N GLY A 75 -7.88 12.05 -5.11
CA GLY A 75 -9.26 12.16 -5.59
C GLY A 75 -9.45 13.32 -6.58
N GLN A 76 -8.57 14.31 -6.54
CA GLN A 76 -8.45 15.36 -7.53
C GLN A 76 -7.00 15.49 -7.97
N LEU A 77 -6.75 15.40 -9.29
CA LEU A 77 -5.43 15.63 -9.87
C LEU A 77 -5.30 17.09 -10.27
N VAL A 78 -4.33 17.78 -9.68
CA VAL A 78 -4.02 19.18 -9.96
C VAL A 78 -2.66 19.26 -10.64
N PHE A 79 -2.64 19.84 -11.84
CA PHE A 79 -1.43 19.99 -12.64
C PHE A 79 -1.11 21.47 -12.80
N GLY A 80 0.07 21.88 -12.32
CA GLY A 80 0.58 23.23 -12.54
C GLY A 80 1.22 23.32 -13.93
N TYR A 81 0.88 24.38 -14.67
CA TYR A 81 1.52 24.73 -15.93
C TYR A 81 1.46 26.24 -16.15
N SER A 82 2.36 26.77 -16.97
CA SER A 82 2.37 28.17 -17.41
C SER A 82 1.48 28.35 -18.62
N SER A 83 0.32 28.99 -18.48
CA SER A 83 -0.58 29.25 -19.62
C SER A 83 0.02 30.19 -20.68
N ALA A 84 1.10 30.90 -20.35
CA ALA A 84 1.79 31.79 -21.28
C ALA A 84 2.76 31.06 -22.22
N THR A 85 3.29 29.90 -21.79
CA THR A 85 4.41 29.23 -22.48
C THR A 85 4.22 27.73 -22.67
N GLU A 86 3.24 27.13 -22.00
CA GLU A 86 3.01 25.69 -21.99
C GLU A 86 1.54 25.39 -22.34
N GLN A 87 1.32 24.18 -22.86
CA GLN A 87 0.00 23.63 -23.09
C GLN A 87 -0.13 22.30 -22.35
N LEU A 88 -0.95 22.28 -21.30
CA LEU A 88 -1.20 21.05 -20.55
C LEU A 88 -2.09 20.11 -21.37
N LYS A 89 -1.63 18.87 -21.57
CA LYS A 89 -2.41 17.79 -22.17
C LYS A 89 -2.46 16.60 -21.23
N VAL A 90 -3.68 16.17 -20.90
CA VAL A 90 -3.92 14.93 -20.14
C VAL A 90 -4.28 13.84 -21.13
N GLU A 91 -3.35 12.92 -21.40
CA GLU A 91 -3.56 11.83 -22.38
C GLU A 91 -4.67 10.87 -21.91
N TYR A 92 -4.55 10.34 -20.69
CA TYR A 92 -5.61 9.56 -20.06
C TYR A 92 -5.40 9.47 -18.55
N VAL A 93 -6.47 9.14 -17.84
CA VAL A 93 -6.43 8.71 -16.44
C VAL A 93 -7.31 7.47 -16.34
N ARG A 94 -6.86 6.45 -15.62
CA ARG A 94 -7.64 5.25 -15.37
C ARG A 94 -7.43 4.74 -13.95
N VAL A 95 -8.50 4.13 -13.43
CA VAL A 95 -8.49 3.38 -12.17
C VAL A 95 -8.72 1.91 -12.52
N ARG A 96 -8.05 1.01 -11.78
CA ARG A 96 -8.19 -0.44 -11.91
C ARG A 96 -8.78 -1.03 -10.65
#